data_AF-A0A1J6W571-F1
#
_entry.id   AF-A0A1J6W571-F1
#
_cell.length_a   1.000
_cell.length_b   1.000
_cell.length_c   1.000
_cell.angle_alpha   90.00
_cell.angle_beta   90.00
_cell.angle_gamma   90.00
#
_symmetry.space_group_name_H-M   'P 1'
#
loop_
_entity.id
_entity.type
_entity.pdbx_description
1 polymer ?
#
loop_
_entity_poly.entity_id
_entity_poly.type
_entity_poly.pdbx_seq_one_letter_code
_entity_poly.pdbx_strand_id
1 'polypeptide(L)'
;MKKLLIPIMLSSVSILLMACSEDVKKNGEHVDSEENKSTEEDVLASDSRDESANSDSSEEAEPADSDAEPSSQSGDNQSKSTEETTLSQYSSKEIEYARVWLQVIGNEDATELNVRQISAGEAVNPYDEHSAVYPENVIVLAGDIVADGTVTYSGNGDGTINIYNIPSHWPSAQQLEVSMKEYTKKIISNTEKVYINPGDDEAVLELIEKLSS
;
A
#
# COMPACT_ATOMS: atom_id res chain seq x y z
N MET A 1 -12.22 -56.71 19.25
CA MET A 1 -12.18 -57.35 17.92
C MET A 1 -11.24 -56.56 17.03
N LYS A 2 -10.06 -57.14 16.75
CA LYS A 2 -9.25 -57.10 15.52
C LYS A 2 -9.20 -55.80 14.68
N LYS A 3 -8.11 -55.06 14.91
CA LYS A 3 -7.14 -54.41 13.98
C LYS A 3 -7.58 -54.13 12.53
N LEU A 4 -7.28 -52.92 12.06
CA LEU A 4 -6.78 -52.72 10.70
C LEU A 4 -5.67 -51.65 10.71
N LEU A 5 -4.43 -52.08 10.52
CA LEU A 5 -3.28 -51.22 10.25
C LEU A 5 -3.19 -51.07 8.72
N ILE A 6 -3.18 -49.84 8.23
CA ILE A 6 -3.00 -49.52 6.81
C ILE A 6 -1.52 -49.21 6.58
N PRO A 7 -0.80 -49.93 5.69
CA PRO A 7 0.57 -49.58 5.34
C PRO A 7 0.61 -48.43 4.34
N ILE A 8 1.39 -47.40 4.66
CA ILE A 8 1.71 -46.26 3.80
C ILE A 8 2.70 -46.75 2.73
N MET A 9 2.23 -46.80 1.48
CA MET A 9 3.06 -47.02 0.29
C MET A 9 3.80 -45.71 -0.04
N LEU A 10 5.08 -45.65 0.32
CA LEU A 10 6.00 -44.57 -0.03
C LEU A 10 6.46 -44.78 -1.48
N SER A 11 5.85 -44.07 -2.43
CA SER A 11 6.26 -44.08 -3.84
C SER A 11 7.21 -42.91 -4.09
N SER A 12 8.51 -43.20 -4.08
CA SER A 12 9.57 -42.23 -4.41
C SER A 12 9.58 -41.98 -5.93
N VAL A 13 9.09 -40.82 -6.35
CA VAL A 13 9.17 -40.35 -7.74
C VAL A 13 10.47 -39.58 -7.92
N SER A 14 11.46 -40.19 -8.59
CA SER A 14 12.68 -39.50 -9.03
C SER A 14 12.41 -38.77 -10.35
N ILE A 15 12.44 -37.44 -10.34
CA ILE A 15 12.41 -36.61 -11.55
C ILE A 15 13.86 -36.29 -11.95
N LEU A 16 14.30 -36.81 -13.10
CA LEU A 16 15.53 -36.40 -13.75
C LEU A 16 15.25 -35.14 -14.57
N LEU A 17 15.88 -34.03 -14.20
CA LEU A 17 15.91 -32.80 -15.00
C LEU A 17 16.99 -32.95 -16.09
N MET A 18 16.57 -32.95 -17.35
CA MET A 18 17.44 -32.66 -18.49
C MET A 18 17.20 -31.21 -18.92
N ALA A 19 18.16 -30.35 -18.58
CA ALA A 19 18.36 -29.05 -19.19
C ALA A 19 19.25 -29.23 -20.43
N CYS A 20 18.86 -28.65 -21.56
CA CYS A 20 19.79 -28.29 -22.62
C CYS A 20 19.33 -26.99 -23.28
N SER A 21 20.29 -26.08 -23.31
CA SER A 21 20.31 -24.71 -23.79
C SER A 21 20.05 -24.58 -25.29
N GLU A 22 19.57 -23.41 -25.71
CA GLU A 22 19.62 -23.00 -27.11
C GLU A 22 20.29 -21.62 -27.22
N ASP A 23 21.31 -21.58 -28.08
CA ASP A 23 22.32 -20.52 -28.24
C ASP A 23 21.79 -19.27 -28.95
N VAL A 24 22.23 -18.11 -28.45
CA VAL A 24 22.14 -16.80 -29.10
C VAL A 24 23.16 -16.71 -30.25
N LYS A 25 22.71 -16.28 -31.43
CA LYS A 25 23.58 -15.67 -32.45
C LYS A 25 23.13 -14.24 -32.77
N LYS A 26 24.02 -13.30 -32.48
CA LYS A 26 24.05 -11.91 -32.96
C LYS A 26 24.87 -11.78 -34.25
N ASN A 27 24.75 -10.60 -34.85
CA ASN A 27 25.36 -10.00 -36.06
C ASN A 27 24.59 -10.22 -37.36
N GLY A 28 24.34 -9.20 -38.18
CA GLY A 28 24.82 -7.81 -38.19
C GLY A 28 24.77 -7.27 -39.63
N GLU A 29 24.90 -5.95 -39.77
CA GLU A 29 24.90 -5.08 -40.99
C GLU A 29 23.52 -4.69 -41.54
N HIS A 30 23.05 -3.43 -41.44
CA HIS A 30 23.59 -2.10 -41.84
C HIS A 30 23.52 -1.83 -43.34
N VAL A 31 22.59 -0.95 -43.78
CA VAL A 31 22.84 0.17 -44.72
C VAL A 31 21.75 1.24 -44.53
N ASP A 32 22.14 2.32 -43.86
CA ASP A 32 22.08 3.74 -44.22
C ASP A 32 20.97 4.41 -45.06
N SER A 33 20.70 5.65 -44.62
CA SER A 33 20.25 6.85 -45.36
C SER A 33 18.79 6.87 -45.86
N GLU A 34 18.02 7.96 -45.79
CA GLU A 34 18.40 9.37 -45.85
C GLU A 34 17.25 10.27 -45.30
N GLU A 35 17.68 11.48 -44.93
CA GLU A 35 17.02 12.65 -44.37
C GLU A 35 15.93 13.26 -45.30
N ASN A 36 14.83 13.80 -44.72
CA ASN A 36 14.35 15.10 -45.20
C ASN A 36 13.48 15.88 -44.21
N LYS A 37 13.61 17.20 -44.36
CA LYS A 37 13.42 18.31 -43.44
C LYS A 37 12.17 19.13 -43.80
N SER A 38 11.69 19.92 -42.81
CA SER A 38 10.93 21.19 -42.97
C SER A 38 9.42 21.08 -43.29
N THR A 39 8.48 21.91 -42.79
CA THR A 39 8.50 23.12 -41.93
C THR A 39 7.07 23.47 -41.47
N GLU A 40 6.97 24.16 -40.31
CA GLU A 40 6.08 25.30 -39.94
C GLU A 40 4.54 25.20 -40.06
N GLU A 41 3.80 25.23 -38.94
CA GLU A 41 3.28 26.39 -38.16
C GLU A 41 1.91 26.89 -38.67
N ASP A 42 0.89 26.84 -37.79
CA ASP A 42 0.15 28.06 -37.43
C ASP A 42 -0.56 27.88 -36.07
N VAL A 43 -0.57 28.99 -35.35
CA VAL A 43 -0.94 29.27 -33.97
C VAL A 43 -2.43 29.58 -33.79
N LEU A 44 -2.90 29.62 -32.54
CA LEU A 44 -3.78 30.63 -31.90
C LEU A 44 -4.28 30.01 -30.57
N ALA A 45 -3.68 30.25 -29.41
CA ALA A 45 -3.76 31.45 -28.56
C ALA A 45 -5.18 31.78 -28.06
N SER A 46 -5.44 31.51 -26.77
CA SER A 46 -6.27 32.37 -25.93
C SER A 46 -5.76 32.33 -24.49
N ASP A 47 -5.18 33.46 -24.12
CA ASP A 47 -4.70 33.88 -22.80
C ASP A 47 -5.89 34.35 -21.94
N SER A 48 -5.80 34.10 -20.63
CA SER A 48 -6.43 34.94 -19.62
C SER A 48 -5.75 34.71 -18.28
N ARG A 49 -4.67 35.46 -18.05
CA ARG A 49 -4.26 35.92 -16.72
C ARG A 49 -5.13 37.11 -16.31
N ASP A 50 -5.56 37.14 -15.06
CA ASP A 50 -5.54 38.39 -14.30
C ASP A 50 -5.20 38.08 -12.84
N GLU A 51 -4.53 39.05 -12.25
CA GLU A 51 -3.62 39.01 -11.12
C GLU A 51 -4.23 39.76 -9.94
N SER A 52 -3.77 39.39 -8.74
CA SER A 52 -3.65 40.26 -7.55
C SER A 52 -4.93 40.76 -6.84
N ALA A 53 -5.00 40.49 -5.53
CA ALA A 53 -5.15 41.56 -4.54
C ALA A 53 -4.83 41.02 -3.13
N ASN A 54 -3.82 41.65 -2.54
CA ASN A 54 -3.35 41.56 -1.17
C ASN A 54 -4.41 42.08 -0.17
N SER A 55 -4.49 41.49 1.03
CA SER A 55 -4.86 42.23 2.23
C SER A 55 -4.25 41.59 3.47
N ASP A 56 -3.12 42.15 3.84
CA ASP A 56 -2.63 42.35 5.19
C ASP A 56 -3.75 42.92 6.10
N SER A 57 -3.86 42.38 7.32
CA SER A 57 -4.44 43.10 8.46
C SER A 57 -3.85 42.55 9.74
N SER A 58 -2.92 43.35 10.23
CA SER A 58 -2.33 43.37 11.56
C SER A 58 -3.39 43.71 12.61
N GLU A 59 -3.30 43.10 13.79
CA GLU A 59 -3.69 43.75 15.04
C GLU A 59 -2.87 43.18 16.20
N GLU A 60 -2.08 44.08 16.79
CA GLU A 60 -1.21 43.93 17.95
C GLU A 60 -1.85 44.71 19.10
N ALA A 61 -1.91 44.12 20.30
CA ALA A 61 -2.00 44.78 21.61
C ALA A 61 -1.84 43.69 22.70
N GLU A 62 -0.64 43.48 23.24
CA GLU A 62 -0.05 44.13 24.44
C GLU A 62 -0.48 43.50 25.79
N PRO A 63 0.42 43.53 26.81
CA PRO A 63 0.66 42.42 27.74
C PRO A 63 0.02 42.62 29.12
N ALA A 64 -0.17 41.52 29.84
CA ALA A 64 -0.39 41.55 31.28
C ALA A 64 0.78 40.83 31.98
N ASP A 65 1.69 41.68 32.45
CA ASP A 65 2.75 41.43 33.40
C ASP A 65 2.17 40.99 34.75
N SER A 66 2.74 39.94 35.35
CA SER A 66 2.58 39.61 36.77
C SER A 66 3.70 38.66 37.19
N ASP A 67 4.80 39.28 37.58
CA ASP A 67 5.84 38.76 38.47
C ASP A 67 5.28 37.86 39.59
N ALA A 68 5.81 36.64 39.70
CA ALA A 68 6.15 36.00 40.98
C ALA A 68 6.90 34.66 40.76
N GLU A 69 8.22 34.70 40.89
CA GLU A 69 9.06 33.58 41.34
C GLU A 69 9.92 34.14 42.50
N PRO A 70 10.52 33.34 43.41
CA PRO A 70 10.61 31.89 43.39
C PRO A 70 10.23 31.21 44.73
N SER A 71 9.80 29.96 44.69
CA SER A 71 9.95 29.07 45.86
C SER A 71 10.50 27.73 45.42
N SER A 72 11.80 27.63 45.64
CA SER A 72 12.59 26.40 45.63
C SER A 72 11.99 25.36 46.59
N GLN A 73 11.47 24.27 46.02
CA GLN A 73 11.52 22.96 46.67
C GLN A 73 12.00 21.92 45.66
N SER A 74 13.28 21.61 45.76
CA SER A 74 13.88 20.38 45.26
C SER A 74 13.12 19.20 45.88
N GLY A 75 12.32 18.54 45.04
CA GLY A 75 11.84 17.19 45.27
C GLY A 75 12.26 16.36 44.09
N ASP A 76 13.40 15.67 44.23
CA ASP A 76 13.76 14.53 43.38
C ASP A 76 12.67 13.46 43.54
N ASN A 77 11.60 13.60 42.77
CA ASN A 77 10.82 12.47 42.35
C ASN A 77 11.33 12.13 40.96
N GLN A 78 12.31 11.22 40.96
CA GLN A 78 12.58 10.34 39.83
C GLN A 78 11.28 9.60 39.50
N SER A 79 10.38 10.29 38.80
CA SER A 79 9.30 9.67 38.06
C SER A 79 10.00 8.87 37.00
N LYS A 80 10.14 7.58 37.25
CA LYS A 80 10.39 6.61 36.21
C LYS A 80 9.21 6.81 35.26
N SER A 81 9.43 7.59 34.21
CA SER A 81 8.49 7.78 33.13
C SER A 81 8.16 6.38 32.64
N THR A 82 7.05 5.84 33.09
CA THR A 82 6.32 4.89 32.28
C THR A 82 6.06 5.69 31.01
N GLU A 83 6.81 5.41 29.95
CA GLU A 83 6.52 5.98 28.65
C GLU A 83 5.08 5.57 28.35
N GLU A 84 4.14 6.49 28.56
CA GLU A 84 2.79 6.37 28.03
C GLU A 84 3.00 6.36 26.51
N THR A 85 3.04 5.17 25.93
CA THR A 85 3.20 4.95 24.50
C THR A 85 1.95 5.49 23.82
N THR A 86 2.05 6.73 23.37
CA THR A 86 0.93 7.45 22.75
C THR A 86 1.04 7.31 21.23
N LEU A 87 -0.10 7.06 20.56
CA LEU A 87 -0.15 7.00 19.09
C LEU A 87 0.37 8.28 18.42
N SER A 88 0.40 9.41 19.13
CA SER A 88 0.93 10.69 18.62
C SER A 88 2.40 10.65 18.20
N GLN A 89 3.15 9.62 18.58
CA GLN A 89 4.54 9.44 18.16
C GLN A 89 4.68 8.81 16.77
N TYR A 90 3.61 8.19 16.27
CA TYR A 90 3.60 7.50 14.98
C TYR A 90 2.94 8.34 13.90
N SER A 91 3.33 8.09 12.66
CA SER A 91 2.72 8.74 11.51
C SER A 91 1.28 8.27 11.32
N SER A 92 0.45 9.13 10.71
CA SER A 92 -0.93 8.77 10.37
C SER A 92 -1.03 7.53 9.48
N LYS A 93 0.00 7.26 8.66
CA LYS A 93 0.06 6.06 7.81
C LYS A 93 0.27 4.80 8.63
N GLU A 94 1.23 4.78 9.55
CA GLU A 94 1.47 3.61 10.42
C GLU A 94 0.21 3.27 11.23
N ILE A 95 -0.45 4.30 11.77
CA ILE A 95 -1.72 4.17 12.50
C ILE A 95 -2.83 3.63 11.58
N GLU A 96 -2.96 4.17 10.36
CA GLU A 96 -3.93 3.68 9.37
C GLU A 96 -3.68 2.21 9.04
N TYR A 97 -2.42 1.81 8.82
CA TYR A 97 -2.07 0.44 8.44
C TYR A 97 -2.48 -0.57 9.52
N ALA A 98 -2.12 -0.30 10.77
CA ALA A 98 -2.49 -1.15 11.90
C ALA A 98 -4.02 -1.22 12.09
N ARG A 99 -4.72 -0.09 12.02
CA ARG A 99 -6.20 -0.06 12.16
C ARG A 99 -6.91 -0.80 11.03
N VAL A 100 -6.45 -0.64 9.79
CA VAL A 100 -7.01 -1.36 8.64
C VAL A 100 -6.78 -2.85 8.80
N TRP A 101 -5.59 -3.28 9.23
CA TRP A 101 -5.29 -4.68 9.49
C TRP A 101 -6.21 -5.28 10.56
N LEU A 102 -6.32 -4.63 11.73
CA LEU A 102 -7.20 -5.06 12.81
C LEU A 102 -8.65 -5.17 12.37
N GLN A 103 -9.15 -4.17 11.64
CA GLN A 103 -10.57 -4.14 11.30
C GLN A 103 -10.94 -5.07 10.14
N VAL A 104 -10.08 -5.17 9.10
CA VAL A 104 -10.40 -5.92 7.88
C VAL A 104 -9.97 -7.37 7.98
N ILE A 105 -8.78 -7.63 8.54
CA ILE A 105 -8.24 -8.98 8.68
C ILE A 105 -8.60 -9.57 10.03
N GLY A 106 -8.57 -8.78 11.11
CA GLY A 106 -8.92 -9.25 12.45
C GLY A 106 -7.87 -10.16 13.09
N ASN A 107 -6.62 -10.08 12.64
CA ASN A 107 -5.51 -10.89 13.15
C ASN A 107 -4.53 -10.03 13.96
N GLU A 108 -4.73 -9.96 15.27
CA GLU A 108 -3.84 -9.24 16.22
C GLU A 108 -2.50 -9.98 16.42
N ASP A 109 -2.53 -11.30 16.23
CA ASP A 109 -1.43 -12.23 16.49
C ASP A 109 -0.39 -12.28 15.35
N ALA A 110 -0.56 -11.49 14.29
CA ALA A 110 0.43 -11.38 13.22
C ALA A 110 1.79 -11.03 13.83
N THR A 111 2.84 -11.76 13.46
CA THR A 111 4.20 -11.54 13.99
C THR A 111 4.94 -10.43 13.26
N GLU A 112 4.54 -10.16 12.02
CA GLU A 112 5.06 -9.10 11.15
C GLU A 112 3.92 -8.61 10.26
N LEU A 113 3.90 -7.31 9.97
CA LEU A 113 2.95 -6.68 9.08
C LEU A 113 3.72 -5.97 7.95
N ASN A 114 3.77 -6.62 6.78
CA ASN A 114 4.45 -6.11 5.60
C ASN A 114 3.58 -5.08 4.88
N VAL A 115 4.17 -3.95 4.52
CA VAL A 115 3.52 -2.89 3.77
C VAL A 115 4.14 -2.74 2.39
N ARG A 116 3.31 -2.81 1.35
CA ARG A 116 3.72 -2.46 -0.02
C ARG A 116 2.83 -1.35 -0.56
N GLN A 117 3.45 -0.32 -1.15
CA GLN A 117 2.73 0.71 -1.90
C GLN A 117 2.81 0.40 -3.41
N ILE A 118 1.69 0.60 -4.09
CA ILE A 118 1.52 0.46 -5.54
C ILE A 118 1.10 1.82 -6.07
N SER A 119 1.84 2.32 -7.06
CA SER A 119 1.55 3.63 -7.63
C SER A 119 0.34 3.58 -8.56
N ALA A 120 -0.40 4.69 -8.66
CA ALA A 120 -1.39 4.87 -9.71
C ALA A 120 -0.78 4.58 -11.09
N GLY A 121 -1.51 3.86 -11.94
CA GLY A 121 -1.04 3.45 -13.26
C GLY A 121 -0.31 2.10 -13.30
N GLU A 122 0.04 1.50 -12.14
CA GLU A 122 0.54 0.11 -12.12
C GLU A 122 -0.59 -0.90 -12.37
N ALA A 123 -0.24 -2.05 -12.95
CA ALA A 123 -1.18 -3.12 -13.29
C ALA A 123 -1.78 -3.77 -12.04
N VAL A 124 -3.09 -4.03 -12.08
CA VAL A 124 -3.83 -4.73 -11.01
C VAL A 124 -3.39 -6.19 -10.92
N ASN A 125 -3.26 -6.86 -12.07
CA ASN A 125 -2.59 -8.14 -12.19
C ASN A 125 -1.19 -7.90 -12.78
N PRO A 126 -0.12 -7.99 -11.97
CA PRO A 126 1.24 -7.71 -12.43
C PRO A 126 1.78 -8.76 -13.42
N TYR A 127 1.08 -9.87 -13.61
CA TYR A 127 1.48 -10.97 -14.49
C TYR A 127 0.79 -10.94 -15.86
N ASP A 128 -0.06 -9.94 -16.14
CA ASP A 128 -0.80 -9.81 -17.40
C ASP A 128 -0.66 -8.41 -17.98
N GLU A 129 -0.08 -8.31 -19.20
CA GLU A 129 0.18 -7.04 -19.88
C GLU A 129 -1.08 -6.28 -20.33
N HIS A 130 -2.25 -6.93 -20.30
CA HIS A 130 -3.53 -6.34 -20.65
C HIS A 130 -4.37 -6.01 -19.41
N SER A 131 -3.83 -6.22 -18.21
CA SER A 131 -4.50 -5.87 -16.97
C SER A 131 -4.93 -4.40 -16.95
N ALA A 132 -6.06 -4.12 -16.28
CA ALA A 132 -6.38 -2.77 -15.89
C ALA A 132 -5.32 -2.23 -14.93
N VAL A 133 -5.25 -0.91 -14.81
CA VAL A 133 -4.32 -0.24 -13.91
C VAL A 133 -5.07 0.36 -12.73
N TYR A 134 -4.40 0.49 -11.59
CA TYR A 134 -4.96 1.20 -10.44
C TYR A 134 -5.16 2.69 -10.78
N PRO A 135 -6.33 3.28 -10.48
CA PRO A 135 -6.60 4.70 -10.79
C PRO A 135 -5.93 5.66 -9.79
N GLU A 136 -5.49 5.15 -8.64
CA GLU A 136 -4.91 5.88 -7.52
C GLU A 136 -3.82 5.05 -6.85
N ASN A 137 -3.12 5.63 -5.86
CA ASN A 137 -2.14 4.87 -5.08
C ASN A 137 -2.85 3.88 -4.15
N VAL A 138 -2.30 2.67 -4.08
CA VAL A 138 -2.87 1.54 -3.34
C VAL A 138 -1.84 0.99 -2.37
N ILE A 139 -2.31 0.56 -1.21
CA ILE A 139 -1.54 -0.07 -0.15
C ILE A 139 -1.94 -1.55 -0.10
N VAL A 140 -0.94 -2.42 -0.02
CA VAL A 140 -1.11 -3.85 0.26
C VAL A 140 -0.51 -4.12 1.62
N LEU A 141 -1.33 -4.66 2.53
CA LEU A 141 -0.88 -5.20 3.80
C LEU A 141 -0.89 -6.72 3.72
N ALA A 142 0.14 -7.36 4.26
CA ALA A 142 0.23 -8.80 4.35
C ALA A 142 0.94 -9.22 5.64
N GLY A 143 0.47 -10.31 6.25
CA GLY A 143 1.22 -10.93 7.35
C GLY A 143 2.45 -11.68 6.84
N ASP A 144 3.24 -12.23 7.76
CA ASP A 144 4.44 -13.00 7.43
C ASP A 144 4.10 -14.27 6.65
N ILE A 145 3.03 -14.96 7.07
CA ILE A 145 2.54 -16.16 6.41
C ILE A 145 1.20 -15.91 5.72
N VAL A 146 0.94 -16.65 4.64
CA VAL A 146 -0.29 -16.52 3.84
C VAL A 146 -1.58 -16.66 4.68
N ALA A 147 -1.53 -17.48 5.74
CA ALA A 147 -2.67 -17.70 6.62
C ALA A 147 -3.04 -16.45 7.44
N ASP A 148 -2.10 -15.53 7.65
CA ASP A 148 -2.35 -14.28 8.37
C ASP A 148 -3.22 -13.32 7.57
N GLY A 149 -3.23 -13.47 6.24
CA GLY A 149 -4.10 -12.73 5.33
C GLY A 149 -3.41 -11.61 4.57
N THR A 150 -4.19 -10.97 3.70
CA THR A 150 -3.77 -9.79 2.94
C THR A 150 -4.98 -8.91 2.66
N VAL A 151 -4.77 -7.60 2.67
CA VAL A 151 -5.76 -6.60 2.25
C VAL A 151 -5.10 -5.62 1.29
N THR A 152 -5.80 -5.29 0.20
CA THR A 152 -5.40 -4.28 -0.77
C THR A 152 -6.42 -3.15 -0.73
N TYR A 153 -5.98 -1.91 -0.46
CA TYR A 153 -6.89 -0.78 -0.30
C TYR A 153 -6.25 0.56 -0.70
N SER A 154 -7.08 1.58 -0.93
CA SER A 154 -6.65 2.98 -1.00
C SER A 154 -7.29 3.78 0.14
N GLY A 155 -6.55 4.74 0.70
CA GLY A 155 -7.05 5.65 1.72
C GLY A 155 -7.73 6.88 1.11
N ASN A 156 -8.90 7.26 1.62
CA ASN A 156 -9.65 8.43 1.12
C ASN A 156 -9.31 9.74 1.85
N GLY A 157 -8.51 9.68 2.93
CA GLY A 157 -8.14 10.85 3.74
C GLY A 157 -9.25 11.40 4.66
N ASP A 158 -10.43 10.78 4.65
CA ASP A 158 -11.61 11.14 5.46
C ASP A 158 -11.89 10.11 6.59
N GLY A 159 -10.93 9.24 6.88
CA GLY A 159 -11.10 8.11 7.80
C GLY A 159 -11.78 6.89 7.17
N THR A 160 -12.02 6.90 5.86
CA THR A 160 -12.49 5.74 5.11
C THR A 160 -11.44 5.22 4.13
N ILE A 161 -11.61 3.98 3.70
CA ILE A 161 -10.78 3.31 2.68
C ILE A 161 -11.67 2.73 1.58
N ASN A 162 -11.08 2.45 0.42
CA ASN A 162 -11.68 1.63 -0.63
C ASN A 162 -10.94 0.29 -0.70
N ILE A 163 -11.61 -0.82 -0.39
CA ILE A 163 -11.03 -2.17 -0.43
C ILE A 163 -11.15 -2.74 -1.85
N TYR A 164 -10.04 -3.27 -2.37
CA TYR A 164 -9.99 -3.97 -3.65
C TYR A 164 -10.05 -5.48 -3.41
N ASN A 165 -11.03 -6.15 -4.03
CA ASN A 165 -11.17 -7.60 -3.93
C ASN A 165 -10.20 -8.32 -4.90
N ILE A 166 -8.94 -8.42 -4.49
CA ILE A 166 -7.88 -9.10 -5.24
C ILE A 166 -7.99 -10.61 -5.00
N PRO A 167 -8.05 -11.45 -6.05
CA PRO A 167 -8.08 -12.89 -5.86
C PRO A 167 -6.73 -13.39 -5.31
N SER A 168 -6.77 -14.39 -4.44
CA SER A 168 -5.54 -15.05 -3.95
C SER A 168 -4.74 -15.72 -5.08
N HIS A 169 -5.44 -16.14 -6.14
CA HIS A 169 -4.86 -16.66 -7.36
C HIS A 169 -5.57 -16.09 -8.58
N TRP A 170 -4.79 -15.59 -9.54
CA TRP A 170 -5.33 -15.10 -10.80
C TRP A 170 -5.98 -16.24 -11.59
N PRO A 171 -7.23 -16.09 -12.04
CA PRO A 171 -7.88 -17.09 -12.88
C PRO A 171 -7.17 -17.15 -14.23
N SER A 172 -7.03 -18.36 -14.77
CA SER A 172 -6.57 -18.56 -16.14
C SER A 172 -7.61 -18.04 -17.14
N ALA A 173 -7.18 -17.82 -18.38
CA ALA A 173 -8.08 -17.42 -19.47
C ALA A 173 -9.25 -18.40 -19.69
N GLN A 174 -9.08 -19.69 -19.35
CA GLN A 174 -10.13 -20.70 -19.48
C GLN A 174 -11.18 -20.64 -18.35
N GLN A 175 -10.82 -20.04 -17.20
CA GLN A 175 -11.70 -19.87 -16.05
C GLN A 175 -12.50 -18.56 -16.11
N LEU A 176 -12.12 -17.64 -17.00
CA LEU A 176 -12.79 -16.36 -17.17
C LEU A 176 -13.79 -16.39 -18.33
N GLU A 177 -14.98 -15.83 -18.11
CA GLU A 177 -15.96 -15.56 -19.16
C GLU A 177 -15.67 -14.25 -19.92
N VAL A 178 -14.69 -13.46 -19.45
CA VAL A 178 -14.29 -12.15 -19.98
C VAL A 178 -12.76 -12.07 -20.12
N SER A 179 -12.24 -11.05 -20.80
CA SER A 179 -10.78 -10.84 -20.84
C SER A 179 -10.22 -10.46 -19.47
N MET A 180 -8.92 -10.70 -19.24
CA MET A 180 -8.25 -10.28 -18.00
C MET A 180 -8.38 -8.78 -17.75
N LYS A 181 -8.34 -7.96 -18.82
CA LYS A 181 -8.60 -6.52 -18.75
C LYS A 181 -9.97 -6.19 -18.16
N GLU A 182 -11.03 -6.82 -18.66
CA GLU A 182 -12.39 -6.57 -18.17
C GLU A 182 -12.61 -7.17 -16.77
N TYR A 183 -11.97 -8.30 -16.45
CA TYR A 183 -11.99 -8.86 -15.11
C TYR A 183 -11.36 -7.91 -14.08
N THR A 184 -10.16 -7.41 -14.37
CA THR A 184 -9.44 -6.47 -13.48
C THR A 184 -10.08 -5.09 -13.44
N LYS A 185 -10.71 -4.62 -14.54
CA LYS A 185 -11.57 -3.42 -14.52
C LYS A 185 -12.73 -3.55 -13.53
N LYS A 186 -13.35 -4.73 -13.44
CA LYS A 186 -14.43 -4.96 -12.46
C LYS A 186 -13.94 -4.89 -11.02
N ILE A 187 -12.70 -5.31 -10.74
CA ILE A 187 -12.10 -5.18 -9.41
C ILE A 187 -11.97 -3.70 -9.03
N ILE A 188 -11.39 -2.88 -9.90
CA ILE A 188 -11.19 -1.44 -9.61
C ILE A 188 -12.50 -0.64 -9.60
N SER A 189 -13.54 -1.06 -10.31
CA SER A 189 -14.84 -0.36 -10.33
C SER A 189 -15.75 -0.73 -9.16
N ASN A 190 -15.50 -1.87 -8.51
CA ASN A 190 -16.36 -2.45 -7.48
C ASN A 190 -15.64 -2.53 -6.14
N THR A 191 -14.93 -1.47 -5.78
CA THR A 191 -14.31 -1.36 -4.45
C THR A 191 -15.37 -1.23 -3.36
N GLU A 192 -15.08 -1.77 -2.18
CA GLU A 192 -15.92 -1.59 -1.00
C GLU A 192 -15.44 -0.39 -0.17
N LYS A 193 -16.27 0.63 0.00
CA LYS A 193 -15.94 1.78 0.85
C LYS A 193 -16.24 1.46 2.31
N VAL A 194 -15.23 1.54 3.17
CA VAL A 194 -15.31 1.17 4.60
C VAL A 194 -14.79 2.30 5.47
N TYR A 195 -15.50 2.64 6.55
CA TYR A 195 -15.00 3.54 7.60
C TYR A 195 -14.09 2.77 8.56
N ILE A 196 -12.92 3.32 8.85
CA ILE A 196 -11.95 2.73 9.77
C ILE A 196 -12.16 3.30 11.17
N ASN A 197 -12.56 2.43 12.09
CA ASN A 197 -12.73 2.76 13.49
C ASN A 197 -11.36 2.99 14.14
N PRO A 198 -11.19 4.01 15.00
CA PRO A 198 -9.97 4.18 15.78
C PRO A 198 -9.53 2.95 16.56
N GLY A 199 -10.49 2.14 17.04
CA GLY A 199 -10.22 0.89 17.73
C GLY A 199 -9.63 1.08 19.13
N ASP A 200 -8.92 0.06 19.58
CA ASP A 200 -8.15 0.02 20.82
C ASP A 200 -6.73 0.50 20.56
N ASP A 201 -6.29 1.56 21.26
CA ASP A 201 -5.01 2.19 20.96
C ASP A 201 -3.82 1.28 21.33
N GLU A 202 -3.94 0.45 22.37
CA GLU A 202 -2.92 -0.55 22.71
C GLU A 202 -2.73 -1.61 21.62
N ALA A 203 -3.81 -2.20 21.10
CA ALA A 203 -3.73 -3.15 19.99
C ALA A 203 -3.14 -2.53 18.71
N VAL A 204 -3.47 -1.26 18.44
CA VAL A 204 -2.91 -0.51 17.32
C VAL A 204 -1.40 -0.31 17.51
N LEU A 205 -0.95 0.09 18.70
CA LEU A 205 0.47 0.24 19.02
C LEU A 205 1.23 -1.07 18.82
N GLU A 206 0.69 -2.18 19.31
CA GLU A 206 1.35 -3.48 19.19
C GLU A 206 1.60 -3.87 17.72
N LEU A 207 0.64 -3.59 16.83
CA LEU A 207 0.82 -3.88 15.40
C LEU A 207 1.76 -2.90 14.71
N ILE A 208 1.78 -1.63 15.10
CA ILE A 208 2.70 -0.64 14.54
C ILE A 208 4.16 -1.07 14.79
N GLU A 209 4.46 -1.62 15.97
CA GLU A 209 5.79 -2.14 16.28
C GLU A 209 6.24 -3.32 15.40
N LYS A 210 5.28 -3.99 14.75
CA LYS A 210 5.51 -5.13 13.85
C LYS A 210 5.55 -4.75 12.38
N LEU A 211 5.40 -3.46 12.05
CA LEU A 211 5.44 -3.00 10.66
C LEU A 211 6.83 -3.20 10.04
N SER A 212 6.83 -3.77 8.84
CA SER A 212 7.99 -3.83 7.96
C SER A 212 7.66 -3.18 6.61
N SER A 213 8.62 -2.44 6.06
CA SER A 213 8.46 -1.61 4.86
C SER A 213 9.69 -1.67 3.98
#